data_AF-A0A3S2UQG3-F1
#
_entry.id   AF-A0A3S2UQG3-F1
#
_cell.length_a   1.000
_cell.length_b   1.000
_cell.length_c   1.000
_cell.angle_alpha   90.00
_cell.angle_beta   90.00
_cell.angle_gamma   90.00
#
_symmetry.space_group_name_H-M   'P 1'
#
loop_
_entity.id
_entity.type
_entity.pdbx_description
1 polymer ?
#
loop_
_entity_poly.entity_id
_entity_poly.type
_entity_poly.pdbx_seq_one_letter_code
_entity_poly.pdbx_strand_id
1 'polypeptide(L)'
;MIYIISLFFLLLSPLLFQLIFGIKAIKDSISLSFLEVILISSLGHVAFAIINLELMGESLKHATHKCGMAWLAVLMMEYLVGFVLLIVILIQLYIQYRKNKSNEEGNAN
;
A
#
# COMPACT_ATOMS: atom_id res chain seq x y z
N MET A 1 -3.09 -13.83 19.34
CA MET A 1 -4.15 -12.82 19.09
C MET A 1 -3.55 -11.46 18.77
N ILE A 2 -2.66 -10.92 19.61
CA ILE A 2 -1.98 -9.63 19.38
C ILE A 2 -1.22 -9.60 18.03
N TYR A 3 -0.43 -10.64 17.72
CA TYR A 3 0.32 -10.71 16.45
C TYR A 3 -0.54 -10.71 15.18
N ILE A 4 -1.75 -11.28 15.24
CA ILE A 4 -2.67 -11.32 14.09
C ILE A 4 -3.21 -9.91 13.82
N ILE A 5 -3.54 -9.17 14.88
CA ILE A 5 -4.02 -7.78 14.76
C ILE A 5 -2.93 -6.88 14.18
N SER A 6 -1.68 -7.04 14.63
CA SER A 6 -0.53 -6.34 14.04
C SER A 6 -0.37 -6.67 12.55
N LEU A 7 -0.44 -7.95 12.17
CA LEU A 7 -0.33 -8.39 10.77
C LEU A 7 -1.34 -7.68 9.86
N PHE A 8 -2.61 -7.61 10.27
CA PHE A 8 -3.65 -6.92 9.50
C PHE A 8 -3.40 -5.41 9.38
N PHE A 9 -2.93 -4.76 10.45
CA PHE A 9 -2.63 -3.33 10.43
C PHE A 9 -1.45 -3.00 9.52
N LEU A 10 -0.37 -3.79 9.60
CA LEU A 10 0.81 -3.64 8.75
C LEU A 10 0.44 -3.84 7.27
N LEU A 11 -0.33 -4.89 6.98
CA LEU A 11 -0.77 -5.25 5.62
C LEU A 11 -1.59 -4.13 4.96
N LEU A 12 -2.57 -3.55 5.65
CA LEU A 12 -3.46 -2.53 5.07
C LEU A 12 -2.90 -1.10 5.10
N SER A 13 -1.91 -0.82 5.96
CA SER A 13 -1.43 0.55 6.15
C SER A 13 -0.90 1.25 4.89
N PRO A 14 -0.16 0.62 3.94
CA PRO A 14 0.28 1.30 2.72
C PRO A 14 -0.89 1.66 1.81
N LEU A 15 -1.89 0.77 1.74
CA LEU A 15 -3.11 0.99 0.95
C LEU A 15 -3.92 2.17 1.52
N LEU A 16 -4.12 2.20 2.83
CA LEU A 16 -4.81 3.31 3.49
C LEU A 16 -4.06 4.63 3.32
N PHE A 17 -2.73 4.59 3.43
CA PHE A 17 -1.88 5.77 3.20
C PHE A 17 -2.05 6.28 1.76
N GLN A 18 -1.97 5.42 0.74
CA GLN A 18 -2.19 5.79 -0.66
C GLN A 18 -3.60 6.35 -0.90
N LEU A 19 -4.64 5.76 -0.31
CA LEU A 19 -6.01 6.25 -0.46
C LEU A 19 -6.18 7.66 0.14
N ILE A 20 -5.66 7.90 1.34
CA ILE A 20 -5.86 9.17 2.05
C ILE A 20 -4.93 10.25 1.50
N PHE A 21 -3.62 9.98 1.47
CA PHE A 21 -2.62 10.96 1.08
C PHE A 21 -2.51 11.11 -0.44
N GLY A 22 -2.81 10.07 -1.22
CA GLY A 22 -2.83 10.17 -2.68
C GLY A 22 -3.91 11.13 -3.16
N ILE A 23 -5.13 11.05 -2.60
CA ILE A 23 -6.21 12.00 -2.89
C ILE A 23 -5.82 13.42 -2.47
N LYS A 24 -5.22 13.57 -1.28
CA LYS A 24 -4.78 14.88 -0.78
C LYS A 24 -3.68 15.50 -1.62
N ALA A 25 -2.72 14.70 -2.08
CA ALA A 25 -1.65 15.14 -2.99
C ALA A 25 -2.21 15.56 -4.35
N ILE A 26 -3.17 14.82 -4.91
CA ILE A 26 -3.84 15.21 -6.16
C ILE A 26 -4.58 16.55 -6.02
N LYS A 27 -5.12 16.85 -4.83
CA LYS A 27 -5.80 18.13 -4.55
C LYS A 27 -4.84 19.26 -4.16
N ASP A 28 -3.53 19.06 -4.22
CA ASP A 28 -2.50 20.00 -3.75
C ASP A 28 -2.76 20.50 -2.31
N SER A 29 -3.35 19.65 -1.48
CA SER A 29 -3.78 20.01 -0.11
C SER A 29 -2.74 19.67 0.97
N ILE A 30 -1.60 19.10 0.56
CA ILE A 30 -0.48 18.71 1.43
C ILE A 30 0.84 19.05 0.74
N SER A 31 1.92 19.11 1.50
CA SER A 31 3.26 19.41 0.97
C SER A 31 3.91 18.28 0.17
N LEU A 32 3.42 17.04 0.32
CA LEU A 32 3.97 15.88 -0.38
C LEU A 32 3.43 15.83 -1.82
N SER A 33 4.34 15.70 -2.77
CA SER A 33 4.00 15.43 -4.16
C SER A 33 3.36 14.05 -4.32
N PHE A 34 2.54 13.89 -5.34
CA PHE A 34 1.87 12.62 -5.62
C PHE A 34 2.88 11.48 -5.88
N LEU A 35 4.01 11.78 -6.51
CA LEU A 35 5.07 10.81 -6.77
C LEU A 35 5.75 10.34 -5.47
N GLU A 36 5.98 11.26 -4.52
CA GLU A 36 6.48 10.88 -3.18
C GLU A 36 5.49 9.97 -2.46
N VAL A 37 4.18 10.26 -2.53
CA VAL A 37 3.15 9.39 -1.93
C VAL A 37 3.19 7.98 -2.53
N ILE A 38 3.29 7.86 -3.87
CA ILE A 38 3.44 6.55 -4.53
C ILE A 38 4.68 5.82 -4.01
N LEU A 39 5.84 6.49 -4.00
CA LEU A 39 7.10 5.86 -3.56
C LEU A 39 7.01 5.38 -2.11
N ILE A 40 6.48 6.20 -1.20
CA ILE A 40 6.32 5.85 0.21
C ILE A 40 5.37 4.66 0.36
N SER A 41 4.24 4.65 -0.34
CA SER A 41 3.29 3.52 -0.30
C SER A 41 3.89 2.24 -0.84
N SER A 42 4.59 2.29 -1.98
CA SER A 42 5.20 1.12 -2.60
C SER A 42 6.34 0.55 -1.75
N LEU A 43 7.24 1.40 -1.25
CA LEU A 43 8.32 0.98 -0.36
C LEU A 43 7.78 0.48 0.98
N GLY A 44 6.77 1.15 1.53
CA GLY A 44 6.09 0.74 2.75
C GLY A 44 5.44 -0.64 2.62
N HIS A 45 4.80 -0.93 1.49
CA HIS A 45 4.22 -2.24 1.24
C HIS A 45 5.27 -3.35 1.20
N VAL A 46 6.39 -3.14 0.50
CA VAL A 46 7.49 -4.12 0.48
C VAL A 46 8.09 -4.32 1.87
N ALA A 47 8.34 -3.23 2.61
CA ALA A 47 8.88 -3.30 3.96
C ALA A 47 7.95 -4.05 4.93
N PHE A 48 6.65 -3.73 4.91
CA PHE A 48 5.67 -4.40 5.77
C PHE A 48 5.42 -5.85 5.36
N ALA A 49 5.50 -6.19 4.08
CA ALA A 49 5.44 -7.59 3.63
C ALA A 49 6.59 -8.41 4.21
N ILE A 50 7.83 -7.89 4.20
CA ILE A 50 8.99 -8.56 4.80
C ILE A 50 8.77 -8.74 6.31
N ILE A 51 8.37 -7.69 7.02
CA ILE A 51 8.11 -7.74 8.47
C ILE A 51 7.00 -8.76 8.79
N ASN A 52 5.92 -8.79 8.01
CA ASN A 52 4.82 -9.73 8.19
C ASN A 52 5.25 -11.19 7.99
N LEU A 53 6.10 -11.47 7.00
CA LEU A 53 6.65 -12.80 6.75
C LEU A 53 7.59 -13.25 7.88
N GLU A 54 8.42 -12.34 8.41
CA GLU A 54 9.28 -12.64 9.57
C GLU A 54 8.45 -12.91 10.84
N LEU A 55 7.45 -12.08 11.12
CA LEU A 55 6.55 -12.23 12.27
C LEU A 55 5.80 -13.57 12.24
N MET A 56 5.35 -13.97 11.04
CA MET A 56 4.73 -15.28 10.82
C MET A 56 5.75 -16.41 10.99
N GLY A 57 6.99 -16.22 10.51
CA GLY A 57 8.09 -17.17 10.71
C GLY A 57 8.39 -17.42 12.18
N GLU A 58 8.45 -16.37 13.01
CA GLU A 58 8.62 -16.50 14.46
C GLU A 58 7.43 -17.20 15.12
N SER A 59 6.20 -16.83 14.74
CA SER A 59 4.99 -17.46 15.25
C SER A 59 4.96 -18.97 14.97
N LEU A 60 5.47 -19.39 13.80
CA LEU A 60 5.56 -20.81 13.40
C LEU A 60 6.67 -21.57 14.14
N LYS A 61 7.75 -20.92 14.60
CA LYS A 61 8.81 -21.57 15.40
C LYS A 61 8.26 -22.10 16.73
N HIS A 62 7.32 -21.38 17.33
CA HIS A 62 6.69 -21.73 18.60
C HIS A 62 5.41 -22.57 18.44
N ALA A 63 4.98 -22.85 17.20
CA ALA A 63 3.79 -23.63 16.94
C ALA A 63 4.08 -25.15 16.99
N THR A 64 3.16 -25.91 17.60
CA THR A 64 3.23 -27.37 17.69
C THR A 64 3.18 -28.06 16.32
N HIS A 65 2.53 -27.42 15.34
CA HIS A 65 2.46 -27.88 13.96
C HIS A 65 3.07 -26.82 13.02
N LYS A 66 4.25 -27.14 12.47
CA LYS A 66 4.96 -26.30 11.51
C LYS A 66 4.40 -26.52 10.11
N CYS A 67 3.24 -25.93 9.82
CA CYS A 67 2.65 -25.98 8.48
C CYS A 67 3.00 -24.70 7.70
N GLY A 68 3.66 -24.86 6.54
CA GLY A 68 4.00 -23.73 5.65
C GLY A 68 2.78 -23.04 5.02
N MET A 69 1.59 -23.61 5.17
CA MET A 69 0.33 -23.03 4.67
C MET A 69 0.05 -21.65 5.26
N ALA A 70 0.40 -21.41 6.53
CA ALA A 70 0.20 -20.10 7.15
C ALA A 70 1.11 -19.04 6.49
N TRP A 71 2.35 -19.40 6.17
CA TRP A 71 3.29 -18.53 5.47
C TRP A 71 2.82 -18.23 4.04
N LEU A 72 2.35 -19.25 3.32
CA LEU A 72 1.76 -19.09 1.98
C LEU A 72 0.51 -18.19 2.01
N ALA A 73 -0.34 -18.33 3.03
CA ALA A 73 -1.52 -17.50 3.19
C ALA A 73 -1.15 -16.01 3.38
N VAL A 74 -0.15 -15.71 4.21
CA VAL A 74 0.34 -14.33 4.38
C VAL A 74 0.90 -13.80 3.07
N LEU A 75 1.73 -14.57 2.37
CA LEU A 75 2.29 -14.16 1.09
C LEU A 75 1.21 -13.84 0.05
N MET A 76 0.19 -14.71 -0.07
CA MET A 76 -0.93 -14.49 -0.99
C MET A 76 -1.75 -13.25 -0.63
N MET A 77 -1.94 -12.97 0.66
CA MET A 77 -2.64 -11.76 1.12
C MET A 77 -1.84 -10.50 0.82
N GLU A 78 -0.52 -10.51 0.99
CA GLU A 78 0.36 -9.41 0.59
C GLU A 78 0.27 -9.15 -0.92
N TYR A 79 0.32 -10.20 -1.75
CA TYR A 79 0.12 -10.07 -3.20
C TYR A 79 -1.23 -9.46 -3.56
N LEU A 80 -2.31 -9.89 -2.90
CA LEU A 80 -3.65 -9.35 -3.13
C LEU A 80 -3.71 -7.87 -2.78
N VAL A 81 -3.16 -7.47 -1.63
CA VAL A 81 -3.15 -6.06 -1.21
C VAL A 81 -2.25 -5.23 -2.11
N GLY A 82 -1.09 -5.74 -2.51
CA GLY A 82 -0.20 -5.09 -3.47
C GLY A 82 -0.87 -4.87 -4.82
N PHE A 83 -1.66 -5.85 -5.29
CA PHE A 83 -2.47 -5.70 -6.50
C PHE A 83 -3.54 -4.61 -6.37
N VAL A 84 -4.25 -4.56 -5.25
CA VAL A 84 -5.23 -3.49 -4.97
C VAL A 84 -4.54 -2.12 -4.88
N LEU A 85 -3.38 -2.04 -4.22
CA LEU A 85 -2.58 -0.82 -4.13
C LEU A 85 -2.16 -0.34 -5.53
N LEU A 86 -1.73 -1.24 -6.40
CA LEU A 86 -1.40 -0.93 -7.79
C LEU A 86 -2.60 -0.35 -8.54
N ILE A 87 -3.79 -0.96 -8.40
CA ILE A 87 -5.02 -0.44 -9.02
C ILE A 87 -5.32 0.97 -8.52
N VAL A 88 -5.23 1.21 -7.21
CA VAL A 88 -5.45 2.54 -6.62
C VAL A 88 -4.47 3.57 -7.19
N ILE A 89 -3.19 3.22 -7.28
CA ILE A 89 -2.16 4.09 -7.88
C ILE A 89 -2.49 4.43 -9.33
N LEU A 90 -2.87 3.43 -10.15
CA LEU A 90 -3.22 3.64 -11.56
C LEU A 90 -4.44 4.55 -11.73
N ILE A 91 -5.49 4.35 -10.93
CA ILE A 91 -6.68 5.21 -10.94
C ILE A 91 -6.30 6.64 -10.56
N GLN A 92 -5.51 6.81 -9.50
CA GLN A 92 -5.08 8.12 -9.02
C GLN A 92 -4.15 8.83 -10.04
N LEU A 93 -3.24 8.10 -10.69
CA LEU A 93 -2.41 8.60 -11.80
C LEU A 93 -3.27 9.13 -12.95
N TYR A 94 -4.30 8.37 -13.35
CA TYR A 94 -5.21 8.79 -14.40
C TYR A 94 -5.97 10.08 -14.04
N ILE A 95 -6.43 10.19 -12.79
CA ILE A 95 -7.10 11.40 -12.29
C ILE A 95 -6.15 12.61 -12.32
N GLN A 96 -4.90 12.43 -11.86
CA GLN A 96 -3.91 13.50 -11.87
C GLN A 96 -3.58 13.95 -13.31
N TYR A 97 -3.41 13.01 -14.23
CA TYR A 97 -3.16 13.30 -15.64
C TYR A 97 -4.30 14.13 -16.26
N ARG A 98 -5.56 13.76 -15.98
CA ARG A 98 -6.74 14.50 -16.46
C ARG A 98 -6.80 15.92 -15.88
N LYS A 99 -6.46 16.11 -14.60
CA LYS A 99 -6.41 17.43 -13.94
C LYS A 99 -5.33 18.33 -14.57
N ASN A 100 -4.15 17.79 -14.85
CA ASN A 100 -3.06 18.57 -15.44
C ASN A 100 -3.44 19.06 -16.86
N LYS A 101 -4.05 18.18 -17.67
CA LYS A 101 -4.51 18.56 -19.02
C LYS A 101 -5.55 19.68 -18.99
N SER A 102 -6.53 19.67 -18.08
CA SER A 102 -7.52 20.75 -18.00
C SER A 102 -6.92 22.10 -17.59
N ASN A 103 -5.85 22.08 -16.79
CA ASN A 103 -5.17 23.31 -16.39
C ASN A 103 -4.36 23.94 -17.53
N GLU A 104 -3.78 23.12 -18.40
CA GLU A 104 -3.07 23.59 -19.60
C GLU A 104 -4.01 24.27 -20.61
N GLU A 105 -5.18 23.69 -20.85
CA GLU A 105 -6.20 24.27 -21.74
C GLU A 105 -6.80 25.58 -21.20
N GLY A 106 -6.89 25.74 -19.87
CA GLY A 106 -7.37 26.97 -19.23
C GLY A 106 -6.37 28.12 -19.23
N ASN A 107 -5.06 27.85 -19.33
CA ASN A 107 -4.01 28.87 -19.36
C ASN A 107 -3.66 29.35 -20.78
N ALA A 108 -4.21 28.70 -21.81
CA ALA A 108 -4.00 29.04 -23.22
C ALA A 108 -5.07 30.02 -23.78
N ASN A 109 -6.07 30.39 -22.98
CA ASN A 109 -7.14 31.35 -23.30
C ASN A 109 -6.97 32.64 -22.49
#